data_AF-A0A167T163-F1
#
_entry.id   AF-A0A167T163-F1
#
_cell.length_a   1.000
_cell.length_b   1.000
_cell.length_c   1.000
_cell.angle_alpha   90.00
_cell.angle_beta   90.00
_cell.angle_gamma   90.00
#
_symmetry.space_group_name_H-M   'P 1'
#
loop_
_entity.id
_entity.type
_entity.pdbx_description
1 polymer ?
#
loop_
_entity_poly.entity_id
_entity_poly.type
_entity_poly.pdbx_seq_one_letter_code
_entity_poly.pdbx_strand_id
1 'polypeptide(L)'
;MFRNVAELVELAESQQIKIAEVMIRQEIEVTGRSREEIFAQMDKNLQVMEQAVMRGLEGVSSHSGLTGGDAVLLQTYIRQGRFLSGETILDAVSKAVATNEVNAAMGIICATPTAGSAGVVPGTLFAVKEKLQPTREQMIEFLFTAGAFGFVVANNASISGAAGGCQAEVGSATGMAAAALVEMAGGTPSQAAEAMAIALKNMLGLVCDPVAGLVEVPCVKRNAMGAANAMVAADMALAGIKSRIPCDEVIDAMYRIGETMPTALKETAQGGLAATPTGRALAAKIFGVSQT
;
A
#
# COMPACT_ATOMS: atom_id res chain seq x y z
N MET A 1 -15.95 -17.12 8.94
CA MET A 1 -15.21 -15.87 9.18
C MET A 1 -13.80 -16.19 9.65
N PHE A 2 -12.77 -15.54 9.10
CA PHE A 2 -11.38 -15.66 9.56
C PHE A 2 -11.00 -14.48 10.45
N ARG A 3 -10.11 -14.70 11.41
CA ARG A 3 -9.66 -13.67 12.36
C ARG A 3 -8.20 -13.30 12.20
N ASN A 4 -7.40 -14.19 11.64
CA ASN A 4 -5.96 -14.02 11.45
C ASN A 4 -5.53 -14.59 10.10
N VAL A 5 -4.28 -14.37 9.72
CA VAL A 5 -3.74 -14.84 8.43
C VAL A 5 -3.67 -16.36 8.40
N ALA A 6 -3.31 -17.03 9.49
CA ALA A 6 -3.28 -18.49 9.55
C ALA A 6 -4.65 -19.11 9.22
N GLU A 7 -5.73 -18.63 9.83
CA GLU A 7 -7.11 -19.07 9.54
C GLU A 7 -7.53 -18.76 8.10
N LEU A 8 -7.15 -17.59 7.57
CA LEU A 8 -7.42 -17.21 6.19
C LEU A 8 -6.78 -18.19 5.20
N VAL A 9 -5.51 -18.52 5.43
CA VAL A 9 -4.75 -19.49 4.61
C VAL A 9 -5.33 -20.89 4.74
N GLU A 10 -5.60 -21.35 5.96
CA GLU A 10 -6.18 -22.68 6.21
C GLU A 10 -7.54 -22.85 5.51
N LEU A 11 -8.41 -21.83 5.56
CA LEU A 11 -9.70 -21.86 4.86
C LEU A 11 -9.54 -21.93 3.34
N ALA A 12 -8.62 -21.14 2.79
CA ALA A 12 -8.35 -21.13 1.35
C ALA A 12 -7.79 -22.48 0.86
N GLU A 13 -6.82 -23.03 1.59
CA GLU A 13 -6.16 -24.29 1.21
C GLU A 13 -7.07 -25.52 1.40
N SER A 14 -7.76 -25.61 2.55
CA SER A 14 -8.65 -26.75 2.84
C SER A 14 -9.84 -26.83 1.89
N GLN A 15 -10.33 -25.69 1.39
CA GLN A 15 -11.44 -25.62 0.44
C GLN A 15 -10.98 -25.54 -1.02
N GLN A 16 -9.66 -25.47 -1.27
CA GLN A 16 -9.07 -25.31 -2.61
C GLN A 16 -9.62 -24.11 -3.37
N ILE A 17 -9.77 -22.97 -2.67
CA ILE A 17 -10.24 -21.69 -3.22
C ILE A 17 -9.18 -20.60 -3.03
N LYS A 18 -9.33 -19.51 -3.79
CA LYS A 18 -8.52 -18.31 -3.62
C LYS A 18 -8.83 -17.60 -2.29
N ILE A 19 -7.86 -16.89 -1.74
CA ILE A 19 -8.03 -15.93 -0.64
C ILE A 19 -9.10 -14.88 -1.00
N ALA A 20 -9.10 -14.40 -2.25
CA ALA A 20 -10.15 -13.51 -2.75
C ALA A 20 -11.56 -14.08 -2.50
N GLU A 21 -11.77 -15.37 -2.80
CA GLU A 21 -13.05 -16.04 -2.62
C GLU A 21 -13.43 -16.19 -1.14
N VAL A 22 -12.47 -16.44 -0.25
CA VAL A 22 -12.71 -16.44 1.21
C VAL A 22 -13.23 -15.07 1.67
N MET A 23 -12.60 -13.98 1.20
CA MET A 23 -13.03 -12.62 1.55
C MET A 23 -14.40 -12.28 0.97
N ILE A 24 -14.67 -12.64 -0.29
CA ILE A 24 -15.98 -12.42 -0.93
C ILE A 24 -17.10 -13.11 -0.14
N ARG A 25 -16.90 -14.37 0.26
CA ARG A 25 -17.88 -15.11 1.07
C ARG A 25 -18.12 -14.45 2.42
N GLN A 26 -17.07 -13.95 3.05
CA GLN A 26 -17.18 -13.21 4.30
C GLN A 26 -17.95 -11.89 4.14
N GLU A 27 -17.71 -11.14 3.06
CA GLU A 27 -18.47 -9.92 2.76
C GLU A 27 -19.97 -10.22 2.54
N ILE A 28 -20.29 -11.30 1.82
CA ILE A 28 -21.68 -11.75 1.63
C ILE A 28 -22.33 -12.08 2.98
N GLU A 29 -21.64 -12.85 3.83
CA GLU A 29 -22.14 -13.26 5.15
C GLU A 29 -22.37 -12.05 6.08
N VAL A 30 -21.45 -11.09 6.10
CA VAL A 30 -21.51 -9.92 7.00
C VAL A 30 -22.53 -8.88 6.53
N THR A 31 -22.63 -8.63 5.23
CA THR A 31 -23.46 -7.55 4.68
C THR A 31 -24.84 -8.00 4.23
N GLY A 32 -25.03 -9.30 3.96
CA GLY A 32 -26.23 -9.85 3.33
C GLY A 32 -26.41 -9.46 1.86
N ARG A 33 -25.41 -8.80 1.25
CA ARG A 33 -25.44 -8.35 -0.15
C ARG A 33 -25.13 -9.50 -1.10
N SER A 34 -25.60 -9.39 -2.34
CA SER A 34 -25.29 -10.40 -3.37
C SER A 34 -23.82 -10.30 -3.82
N ARG A 35 -23.32 -11.38 -4.43
CA ARG A 35 -21.97 -11.40 -5.03
C ARG A 35 -21.83 -10.29 -6.07
N GLU A 36 -22.84 -10.11 -6.91
CA GLU A 36 -22.86 -9.11 -7.98
C GLU A 36 -22.77 -7.70 -7.41
N GLU A 37 -23.48 -7.40 -6.32
CA GLU A 37 -23.44 -6.09 -5.67
C GLU A 37 -22.05 -5.80 -5.05
N ILE A 38 -21.45 -6.81 -4.44
CA ILE A 38 -20.10 -6.73 -3.84
C ILE A 38 -19.05 -6.53 -4.93
N PHE A 39 -19.10 -7.30 -6.02
CA PHE A 39 -18.22 -7.13 -7.17
C PHE A 39 -18.40 -5.77 -7.84
N ALA A 40 -19.63 -5.32 -8.05
CA ALA A 40 -19.91 -4.02 -8.66
C ALA A 40 -19.38 -2.87 -7.81
N GLN A 41 -19.44 -2.97 -6.48
CA GLN A 41 -18.84 -1.95 -5.60
C GLN A 41 -17.31 -1.97 -5.65
N MET A 42 -16.69 -3.16 -5.65
CA MET A 42 -15.25 -3.27 -5.77
C MET A 42 -14.74 -2.81 -7.15
N ASP A 43 -15.51 -3.04 -8.21
CA ASP A 43 -15.21 -2.53 -9.54
C ASP A 43 -15.18 -1.00 -9.58
N LYS A 44 -16.12 -0.31 -8.90
CA LYS A 44 -16.07 1.16 -8.75
C LYS A 44 -14.79 1.62 -8.07
N ASN A 45 -14.34 0.92 -7.02
CA ASN A 45 -13.07 1.23 -6.35
C ASN A 45 -11.89 1.07 -7.32
N LEU A 46 -11.89 -0.02 -8.11
CA LEU A 46 -10.88 -0.26 -9.13
C LEU A 46 -10.88 0.80 -10.23
N GLN A 47 -12.05 1.28 -10.68
CA GLN A 47 -12.16 2.39 -11.63
C GLN A 47 -11.55 3.68 -11.08
N VAL A 48 -11.83 4.01 -9.81
CA VAL A 48 -11.22 5.17 -9.15
C VAL A 48 -9.69 5.04 -9.09
N MET A 49 -9.18 3.85 -8.76
CA MET A 49 -7.74 3.58 -8.76
C MET A 49 -7.12 3.76 -10.15
N GLU A 50 -7.76 3.24 -11.20
CA GLU A 50 -7.30 3.37 -12.59
C GLU A 50 -7.23 4.85 -13.01
N GLN A 51 -8.29 5.61 -12.73
CA GLN A 51 -8.37 7.04 -13.02
C GLN A 51 -7.31 7.85 -12.26
N ALA A 52 -7.06 7.53 -10.99
CA ALA A 52 -6.04 8.20 -10.18
C ALA A 52 -4.62 7.96 -10.74
N VAL A 53 -4.31 6.72 -11.14
CA VAL A 53 -3.02 6.41 -11.78
C VAL A 53 -2.88 7.18 -13.10
N MET A 54 -3.88 7.11 -13.98
CA MET A 54 -3.86 7.81 -15.26
C MET A 54 -3.63 9.32 -15.09
N ARG A 55 -4.43 9.95 -14.23
CA ARG A 55 -4.33 11.39 -13.97
C ARG A 55 -2.96 11.79 -13.40
N GLY A 56 -2.39 11.00 -12.50
CA GLY A 56 -1.06 11.29 -11.96
C GLY A 56 0.05 11.15 -13.00
N LEU A 57 -0.08 10.18 -13.93
CA LEU A 57 0.85 9.99 -15.04
C LEU A 57 0.78 11.10 -16.11
N GLU A 58 -0.34 11.82 -16.21
CA GLU A 58 -0.46 13.04 -17.03
C GLU A 58 0.25 14.25 -16.39
N GLY A 59 0.59 14.15 -15.10
CA GLY A 59 1.22 15.21 -14.32
C GLY A 59 0.20 15.98 -13.49
N VAL A 60 0.47 16.07 -12.19
CA VAL A 60 -0.33 16.84 -11.24
C VAL A 60 0.60 17.48 -10.21
N SER A 61 0.14 18.53 -9.54
CA SER A 61 0.91 19.19 -8.48
C SER A 61 0.04 19.51 -7.27
N SER A 62 0.62 19.34 -6.10
CA SER A 62 0.03 19.73 -4.82
C SER A 62 -0.15 21.25 -4.72
N HIS A 63 -1.11 21.67 -3.88
CA HIS A 63 -1.31 23.08 -3.57
C HIS A 63 -0.15 23.70 -2.77
N SER A 64 0.56 22.89 -1.99
CA SER A 64 1.73 23.33 -1.22
C SER A 64 2.97 23.54 -2.09
N GLY A 65 3.01 22.89 -3.27
CA GLY A 65 4.17 22.85 -4.17
C GLY A 65 5.29 21.92 -3.71
N LEU A 66 5.09 21.11 -2.66
CA LEU A 66 6.12 20.16 -2.17
C LEU A 66 6.20 18.90 -3.04
N THR A 67 5.10 18.51 -3.66
CA THR A 67 5.02 17.30 -4.51
C THR A 67 4.33 17.62 -5.84
N GLY A 68 4.81 17.00 -6.92
CA GLY A 68 4.15 16.98 -8.22
C GLY A 68 5.10 16.69 -9.38
N GLY A 69 4.66 15.87 -10.33
CA GLY A 69 5.39 15.57 -11.56
C GLY A 69 6.47 14.48 -11.44
N ASP A 70 6.70 13.92 -10.26
CA ASP A 70 7.71 12.87 -10.07
C ASP A 70 7.33 11.58 -10.82
N ALA A 71 6.02 11.30 -10.94
CA ALA A 71 5.55 10.17 -11.76
C ALA A 71 5.93 10.33 -13.23
N VAL A 72 5.80 11.54 -13.78
CA VAL A 72 6.16 11.88 -15.17
C VAL A 72 7.66 11.81 -15.39
N LEU A 73 8.45 12.27 -14.41
CA LEU A 73 9.90 12.16 -14.42
C LEU A 73 10.34 10.69 -14.46
N LEU A 74 9.74 9.84 -13.62
CA LEU A 74 10.01 8.41 -13.61
C LEU A 74 9.63 7.72 -14.92
N GLN A 75 8.44 7.98 -15.47
CA GLN A 75 8.02 7.45 -16.77
C GLN A 75 8.96 7.88 -17.90
N THR A 76 9.44 9.12 -17.87
CA THR A 76 10.44 9.60 -18.83
C THR A 76 11.77 8.86 -18.68
N TYR A 77 12.21 8.60 -17.45
CA TYR A 77 13.41 7.82 -17.17
C TYR A 77 13.29 6.35 -17.60
N ILE A 78 12.12 5.72 -17.40
CA ILE A 78 11.80 4.36 -17.89
C ILE A 78 11.96 4.30 -19.41
N ARG A 79 11.35 5.23 -20.15
CA ARG A 79 11.44 5.31 -21.62
C ARG A 79 12.86 5.47 -22.15
N GLN A 80 13.78 6.01 -21.36
CA GLN A 80 15.19 6.13 -21.75
C GLN A 80 15.96 4.80 -21.65
N GLY A 81 15.41 3.79 -20.98
CA GLY A 81 16.02 2.45 -20.86
C GLY A 81 17.33 2.41 -20.05
N ARG A 82 17.65 3.45 -19.27
CA ARG A 82 18.88 3.57 -18.47
C ARG A 82 18.67 3.29 -16.97
N PHE A 83 17.58 2.62 -16.63
CA PHE A 83 17.23 2.29 -15.25
C PHE A 83 18.15 1.19 -14.69
N LEU A 84 18.38 1.21 -13.37
CA LEU A 84 19.16 0.18 -12.68
C LEU A 84 18.30 -0.99 -12.17
N SER A 85 17.02 -0.72 -11.91
CA SER A 85 16.04 -1.69 -11.41
C SER A 85 15.38 -2.48 -12.55
N GLY A 86 14.42 -3.35 -12.27
CA GLY A 86 13.56 -3.93 -13.32
C GLY A 86 12.51 -2.94 -13.82
N GLU A 87 12.19 -2.98 -15.12
CA GLU A 87 11.18 -2.11 -15.74
C GLU A 87 9.83 -2.20 -15.03
N THR A 88 9.31 -3.42 -14.79
CA THR A 88 8.03 -3.63 -14.10
C THR A 88 8.02 -3.06 -12.69
N ILE A 89 9.13 -3.18 -11.95
CA ILE A 89 9.24 -2.61 -10.60
C ILE A 89 9.21 -1.09 -10.66
N LEU A 90 9.95 -0.50 -11.61
CA LEU A 90 10.02 0.95 -11.75
C LEU A 90 8.69 1.54 -12.24
N ASP A 91 7.96 0.80 -13.07
CA ASP A 91 6.61 1.14 -13.49
C ASP A 91 5.64 1.10 -12.30
N ALA A 92 5.70 0.07 -11.42
CA ALA A 92 4.95 0.03 -10.16
C ALA A 92 5.24 1.22 -9.26
N VAL A 93 6.52 1.58 -9.13
CA VAL A 93 6.97 2.78 -8.40
C VAL A 93 6.36 4.04 -9.00
N SER A 94 6.43 4.22 -10.32
CA SER A 94 5.89 5.41 -10.98
C SER A 94 4.37 5.56 -10.81
N LYS A 95 3.63 4.45 -10.87
CA LYS A 95 2.17 4.42 -10.71
C LYS A 95 1.76 4.66 -9.25
N ALA A 96 2.55 4.16 -8.28
CA ALA A 96 2.34 4.47 -6.87
C ALA A 96 2.57 5.96 -6.57
N VAL A 97 3.63 6.54 -7.15
CA VAL A 97 3.87 7.99 -7.08
C VAL A 97 2.70 8.75 -7.71
N ALA A 98 2.26 8.37 -8.91
CA ALA A 98 1.16 9.02 -9.62
C ALA A 98 -0.11 9.12 -8.75
N THR A 99 -0.55 8.01 -8.14
CA THR A 99 -1.73 8.01 -7.27
C THR A 99 -1.54 8.91 -6.06
N ASN A 100 -0.37 8.90 -5.42
CA ASN A 100 -0.11 9.75 -4.26
C ASN A 100 0.04 11.24 -4.60
N GLU A 101 0.51 11.57 -5.80
CA GLU A 101 0.51 12.95 -6.29
C GLU A 101 -0.92 13.44 -6.53
N VAL A 102 -1.81 12.58 -7.03
CA VAL A 102 -3.26 12.90 -7.12
C VAL A 102 -3.86 13.13 -5.74
N ASN A 103 -3.52 12.30 -4.75
CA ASN A 103 -3.94 12.51 -3.36
C ASN A 103 -3.45 13.86 -2.82
N ALA A 104 -2.16 14.19 -3.00
CA ALA A 104 -1.57 15.46 -2.58
C ALA A 104 -2.20 16.69 -3.27
N ALA A 105 -2.71 16.49 -4.48
CA ALA A 105 -3.46 17.51 -5.23
C ALA A 105 -4.96 17.55 -4.88
N MET A 106 -5.39 16.86 -3.82
CA MET A 106 -6.80 16.76 -3.39
C MET A 106 -7.73 16.15 -4.45
N GLY A 107 -7.19 15.27 -5.31
CA GLY A 107 -7.95 14.47 -6.25
C GLY A 107 -8.66 13.29 -5.58
N ILE A 108 -9.52 12.62 -6.35
CA ILE A 108 -10.22 11.42 -5.87
C ILE A 108 -9.27 10.22 -5.94
N ILE A 109 -9.14 9.51 -4.83
CA ILE A 109 -8.35 8.27 -4.69
C ILE A 109 -9.16 7.20 -3.96
N CYS A 110 -8.67 5.96 -3.99
CA CYS A 110 -9.20 4.87 -3.16
C CYS A 110 -8.19 4.56 -2.04
N ALA A 111 -8.62 4.68 -0.78
CA ALA A 111 -7.76 4.44 0.37
C ALA A 111 -7.37 2.95 0.50
N THR A 112 -6.09 2.67 0.70
CA THR A 112 -5.57 1.30 0.83
C THR A 112 -4.38 1.21 1.80
N PRO A 113 -4.58 0.99 3.12
CA PRO A 113 -5.84 1.15 3.84
C PRO A 113 -6.17 2.63 4.16
N THR A 114 -5.21 3.56 4.08
CA THR A 114 -5.43 5.00 4.28
C THR A 114 -5.19 5.79 3.00
N ALA A 115 -5.53 7.08 3.02
CA ALA A 115 -5.19 7.99 1.93
C ALA A 115 -3.67 8.17 1.77
N GLY A 116 -2.91 8.10 2.87
CA GLY A 116 -1.45 8.23 2.86
C GLY A 116 -0.73 7.07 2.19
N SER A 117 -1.33 5.89 2.15
CA SER A 117 -0.78 4.67 1.53
C SER A 117 -1.48 4.24 0.24
N ALA A 118 -2.34 5.12 -0.30
CA ALA A 118 -3.27 4.79 -1.39
C ALA A 118 -2.60 4.36 -2.71
N GLY A 119 -1.30 4.64 -2.90
CA GLY A 119 -0.61 4.38 -4.16
C GLY A 119 -0.05 2.97 -4.30
N VAL A 120 0.23 2.26 -3.20
CA VAL A 120 0.94 0.96 -3.26
C VAL A 120 0.13 -0.09 -4.04
N VAL A 121 -1.10 -0.37 -3.60
CA VAL A 121 -1.98 -1.39 -4.19
C VAL A 121 -2.23 -1.14 -5.68
N PRO A 122 -2.73 0.05 -6.11
CA PRO A 122 -2.93 0.31 -7.53
C PRO A 122 -1.61 0.36 -8.32
N GLY A 123 -0.54 0.90 -7.72
CA GLY A 123 0.78 0.95 -8.34
C GLY A 123 1.25 -0.44 -8.76
N THR A 124 1.17 -1.41 -7.86
CA THR A 124 1.53 -2.80 -8.15
C THR A 124 0.58 -3.48 -9.13
N LEU A 125 -0.73 -3.31 -8.97
CA LEU A 125 -1.74 -3.96 -9.81
C LEU A 125 -1.59 -3.54 -11.28
N PHE A 126 -1.53 -2.24 -11.54
CA PHE A 126 -1.46 -1.73 -12.90
C PHE A 126 -0.10 -1.92 -13.55
N ALA A 127 0.98 -2.16 -12.77
CA ALA A 127 2.29 -2.47 -13.32
C ALA A 127 2.41 -3.92 -13.83
N VAL A 128 1.72 -4.86 -13.19
CA VAL A 128 1.74 -6.26 -13.64
C VAL A 128 0.73 -6.56 -14.75
N LYS A 129 -0.15 -5.61 -15.10
CA LYS A 129 -1.22 -5.78 -16.10
C LYS A 129 -0.71 -6.29 -17.45
N GLU A 130 0.40 -5.75 -17.95
CA GLU A 130 0.97 -6.18 -19.23
C GLU A 130 1.62 -7.57 -19.15
N LYS A 131 2.24 -7.88 -18.01
CA LYS A 131 2.96 -9.13 -17.78
C LYS A 131 2.03 -10.32 -17.52
N LEU A 132 0.99 -10.11 -16.73
CA LEU A 132 0.05 -11.17 -16.29
C LEU A 132 -1.24 -11.22 -17.13
N GLN A 133 -1.54 -10.17 -17.89
CA GLN A 133 -2.76 -10.03 -18.70
C GLN A 133 -4.05 -10.46 -17.95
N PRO A 134 -4.28 -9.94 -16.72
CA PRO A 134 -5.41 -10.36 -15.92
C PRO A 134 -6.74 -9.92 -16.55
N THR A 135 -7.78 -10.73 -16.40
CA THR A 135 -9.16 -10.30 -16.67
C THR A 135 -9.58 -9.22 -15.67
N ARG A 136 -10.63 -8.47 -16.00
CA ARG A 136 -11.19 -7.49 -15.06
C ARG A 136 -11.62 -8.13 -13.74
N GLU A 137 -12.16 -9.34 -13.81
CA GLU A 137 -12.53 -10.13 -12.63
C GLU A 137 -11.31 -10.44 -11.76
N GLN A 138 -10.18 -10.87 -12.35
CA GLN A 138 -8.94 -11.11 -11.59
C GLN A 138 -8.36 -9.83 -10.96
N MET A 139 -8.53 -8.67 -11.60
CA MET A 139 -8.16 -7.39 -11.01
C MET A 139 -9.05 -7.02 -9.81
N ILE A 140 -10.33 -7.38 -9.84
CA ILE A 140 -11.25 -7.21 -8.71
C ILE A 140 -10.90 -8.20 -7.59
N GLU A 141 -10.65 -9.47 -7.93
CA GLU A 141 -10.18 -10.49 -6.98
C GLU A 141 -8.90 -10.05 -6.26
N PHE A 142 -7.94 -9.44 -6.97
CA PHE A 142 -6.74 -8.87 -6.36
C PHE A 142 -7.04 -7.85 -5.25
N LEU A 143 -8.05 -7.01 -5.43
CA LEU A 143 -8.49 -6.08 -4.39
C LEU A 143 -9.15 -6.79 -3.22
N PHE A 144 -9.88 -7.90 -3.45
CA PHE A 144 -10.39 -8.74 -2.37
C PHE A 144 -9.27 -9.46 -1.62
N THR A 145 -8.24 -9.96 -2.30
CA THR A 145 -7.05 -10.53 -1.65
C THR A 145 -6.37 -9.49 -0.78
N ALA A 146 -6.07 -8.31 -1.33
CA ALA A 146 -5.47 -7.21 -0.58
C ALA A 146 -6.35 -6.80 0.61
N GLY A 147 -7.67 -6.72 0.40
CA GLY A 147 -8.67 -6.44 1.43
C GLY A 147 -8.71 -7.48 2.54
N ALA A 148 -8.54 -8.76 2.24
CA ALA A 148 -8.51 -9.84 3.24
C ALA A 148 -7.35 -9.66 4.23
N PHE A 149 -6.15 -9.40 3.73
CA PHE A 149 -5.00 -9.14 4.58
C PHE A 149 -5.12 -7.80 5.31
N GLY A 150 -5.64 -6.77 4.65
CA GLY A 150 -5.93 -5.47 5.27
C GLY A 150 -6.94 -5.60 6.41
N PHE A 151 -7.97 -6.44 6.26
CA PHE A 151 -8.96 -6.75 7.28
C PHE A 151 -8.30 -7.38 8.51
N VAL A 152 -7.39 -8.33 8.34
CA VAL A 152 -6.64 -8.91 9.48
C VAL A 152 -5.84 -7.85 10.21
N VAL A 153 -5.10 -7.00 9.48
CA VAL A 153 -4.30 -5.93 10.10
C VAL A 153 -5.16 -4.94 10.86
N ALA A 154 -6.29 -4.51 10.27
CA ALA A 154 -7.18 -3.55 10.89
C ALA A 154 -7.81 -4.06 12.20
N ASN A 155 -8.09 -5.37 12.29
CA ASN A 155 -8.71 -5.96 13.48
C ASN A 155 -7.71 -6.37 14.57
N ASN A 156 -6.48 -6.73 14.20
CA ASN A 156 -5.50 -7.26 15.15
C ASN A 156 -4.37 -6.28 15.51
N ALA A 157 -4.26 -5.17 14.79
CA ALA A 157 -3.22 -4.17 15.00
C ALA A 157 -3.79 -2.74 14.85
N SER A 158 -3.17 -1.93 14.01
CA SER A 158 -3.64 -0.60 13.64
C SER A 158 -3.34 -0.37 12.17
N ILE A 159 -4.17 0.46 11.53
CA ILE A 159 -3.92 1.01 10.19
C ILE A 159 -3.68 2.52 10.21
N SER A 160 -3.55 3.13 11.39
CA SER A 160 -3.44 4.57 11.55
C SER A 160 -1.99 5.01 11.73
N GLY A 161 -1.53 5.94 10.89
CA GLY A 161 -0.21 6.57 11.00
C GLY A 161 -0.02 7.28 12.33
N ALA A 162 -1.04 8.02 12.77
CA ALA A 162 -1.08 8.69 14.07
C ALA A 162 -0.93 7.74 15.27
N ALA A 163 -1.45 6.50 15.17
CA ALA A 163 -1.43 5.54 16.27
C ALA A 163 -0.17 4.65 16.24
N GLY A 164 0.15 4.08 15.08
CA GLY A 164 1.14 3.03 14.92
C GLY A 164 2.38 3.39 14.09
N GLY A 165 2.47 4.64 13.60
CA GLY A 165 3.50 5.05 12.65
C GLY A 165 3.17 4.61 11.21
N CYS A 166 4.03 4.99 10.27
CA CYS A 166 3.79 4.74 8.84
C CYS A 166 3.91 3.25 8.46
N GLN A 167 4.50 2.43 9.34
CA GLN A 167 4.43 0.97 9.24
C GLN A 167 2.98 0.45 9.21
N ALA A 168 2.05 1.10 9.92
CA ALA A 168 0.64 0.74 9.97
C ALA A 168 -0.14 1.20 8.72
N GLU A 169 0.39 2.15 7.96
CA GLU A 169 -0.26 2.63 6.73
C GLU A 169 0.40 2.02 5.51
N VAL A 170 1.58 2.54 5.17
CA VAL A 170 2.32 2.13 3.98
C VAL A 170 2.87 0.72 4.16
N GLY A 171 3.30 0.34 5.38
CA GLY A 171 3.75 -1.04 5.64
C GLY A 171 2.62 -2.06 5.44
N SER A 172 1.42 -1.78 5.95
CA SER A 172 0.25 -2.62 5.72
C SER A 172 -0.16 -2.68 4.25
N ALA A 173 -0.20 -1.54 3.55
CA ALA A 173 -0.46 -1.50 2.11
C ALA A 173 0.56 -2.31 1.29
N THR A 174 1.83 -2.27 1.71
CA THR A 174 2.95 -3.03 1.12
C THR A 174 2.75 -4.53 1.32
N GLY A 175 2.36 -4.97 2.52
CA GLY A 175 2.02 -6.36 2.78
C GLY A 175 0.79 -6.86 2.01
N MET A 176 -0.28 -6.05 1.98
CA MET A 176 -1.51 -6.33 1.24
C MET A 176 -1.24 -6.51 -0.25
N ALA A 177 -0.49 -5.58 -0.85
CA ALA A 177 -0.11 -5.65 -2.26
C ALA A 177 0.77 -6.87 -2.57
N ALA A 178 1.75 -7.18 -1.72
CA ALA A 178 2.63 -8.34 -1.91
C ALA A 178 1.83 -9.66 -1.95
N ALA A 179 0.89 -9.83 -1.03
CA ALA A 179 0.06 -11.03 -0.98
C ALA A 179 -0.88 -11.15 -2.20
N ALA A 180 -1.51 -10.04 -2.60
CA ALA A 180 -2.38 -9.99 -3.77
C ALA A 180 -1.62 -10.26 -5.08
N LEU A 181 -0.38 -9.79 -5.21
CA LEU A 181 0.51 -10.09 -6.33
C LEU A 181 0.79 -11.59 -6.43
N VAL A 182 1.07 -12.26 -5.31
CA VAL A 182 1.31 -13.71 -5.29
C VAL A 182 0.09 -14.46 -5.79
N GLU A 183 -1.11 -14.17 -5.28
CA GLU A 183 -2.33 -14.86 -5.69
C GLU A 183 -2.65 -14.62 -7.18
N MET A 184 -2.52 -13.38 -7.66
CA MET A 184 -2.71 -13.06 -9.07
C MET A 184 -1.69 -13.75 -9.99
N ALA A 185 -0.46 -13.95 -9.53
CA ALA A 185 0.58 -14.68 -10.24
C ALA A 185 0.44 -16.22 -10.15
N GLY A 186 -0.59 -16.72 -9.46
CA GLY A 186 -0.87 -18.16 -9.33
C GLY A 186 -0.14 -18.86 -8.19
N GLY A 187 0.41 -18.11 -7.23
CA GLY A 187 0.99 -18.67 -6.01
C GLY A 187 -0.07 -19.21 -5.05
N THR A 188 0.37 -20.02 -4.08
CA THR A 188 -0.53 -20.61 -3.08
C THR A 188 -0.93 -19.60 -1.99
N PRO A 189 -2.04 -19.85 -1.26
CA PRO A 189 -2.42 -19.03 -0.11
C PRO A 189 -1.28 -18.91 0.93
N SER A 190 -0.58 -20.00 1.23
CA SER A 190 0.62 -19.96 2.06
C SER A 190 1.69 -18.99 1.53
N GLN A 191 1.99 -19.02 0.22
CA GLN A 191 2.97 -18.09 -0.37
C GLN A 191 2.50 -16.62 -0.25
N ALA A 192 1.20 -16.35 -0.34
CA ALA A 192 0.67 -15.00 -0.16
C ALA A 192 0.92 -14.49 1.27
N ALA A 193 0.75 -15.34 2.28
CA ALA A 193 1.12 -15.02 3.66
C ALA A 193 2.62 -14.81 3.85
N GLU A 194 3.47 -15.61 3.19
CA GLU A 194 4.93 -15.44 3.19
C GLU A 194 5.33 -14.08 2.59
N ALA A 195 4.73 -13.70 1.46
CA ALA A 195 4.99 -12.41 0.80
C ALA A 195 4.62 -11.24 1.69
N MET A 196 3.44 -11.27 2.33
CA MET A 196 3.06 -10.23 3.29
C MET A 196 4.05 -10.16 4.45
N ALA A 197 4.42 -11.29 5.04
CA ALA A 197 5.36 -11.32 6.16
C ALA A 197 6.72 -10.74 5.77
N ILE A 198 7.26 -11.12 4.60
CA ILE A 198 8.52 -10.59 4.07
C ILE A 198 8.42 -9.07 3.85
N ALA A 199 7.37 -8.62 3.16
CA ALA A 199 7.16 -7.23 2.83
C ALA A 199 7.02 -6.35 4.09
N LEU A 200 6.18 -6.78 5.05
CA LEU A 200 5.88 -6.02 6.26
C LEU A 200 7.08 -5.92 7.21
N LYS A 201 7.90 -6.98 7.33
CA LYS A 201 9.13 -6.93 8.15
C LYS A 201 10.08 -5.81 7.75
N ASN A 202 10.20 -5.55 6.45
CA ASN A 202 11.05 -4.45 5.94
C ASN A 202 10.50 -3.05 6.25
N MET A 203 9.27 -2.97 6.75
CA MET A 203 8.56 -1.73 7.05
C MET A 203 8.39 -1.48 8.56
N LEU A 204 8.80 -2.43 9.41
CA LEU A 204 8.70 -2.30 10.86
C LEU A 204 9.55 -1.13 11.39
N GLY A 205 9.00 -0.36 12.32
CA GLY A 205 9.65 0.81 12.92
C GLY A 205 9.54 2.10 12.11
N LEU A 206 8.86 2.10 10.96
CA LEU A 206 8.67 3.32 10.18
C LEU A 206 7.78 4.32 10.93
N VAL A 207 8.39 5.45 11.32
CA VAL A 207 7.78 6.60 11.99
C VAL A 207 6.84 7.38 11.05
N CYS A 208 5.84 8.08 11.58
CA CYS A 208 4.97 8.95 10.77
C CYS A 208 5.17 10.41 11.16
N ASP A 209 6.14 11.09 10.54
CA ASP A 209 6.46 12.50 10.86
C ASP A 209 6.50 13.35 9.58
N PRO A 210 5.34 13.62 8.94
CA PRO A 210 5.27 14.31 7.66
C PRO A 210 5.57 15.81 7.78
N VAL A 211 6.26 16.36 6.78
CA VAL A 211 6.58 17.79 6.70
C VAL A 211 5.28 18.60 6.63
N ALA A 212 5.18 19.60 7.50
CA ALA A 212 4.00 20.46 7.64
C ALA A 212 2.69 19.71 7.94
N GLY A 213 2.74 18.46 8.41
CA GLY A 213 1.55 17.63 8.62
C GLY A 213 0.86 17.20 7.32
N LEU A 214 1.50 17.41 6.16
CA LEU A 214 0.91 17.15 4.85
C LEU A 214 1.23 15.74 4.36
N VAL A 215 0.26 15.11 3.70
CA VAL A 215 0.40 13.76 3.10
C VAL A 215 1.20 13.82 1.78
N GLU A 216 2.42 14.32 1.89
CA GLU A 216 3.29 14.69 0.76
C GLU A 216 4.71 14.17 0.99
N VAL A 217 5.44 14.80 1.92
CA VAL A 217 6.82 14.45 2.25
C VAL A 217 6.85 13.86 3.65
N PRO A 218 7.27 12.58 3.84
CA PRO A 218 7.85 11.66 2.85
C PRO A 218 6.84 10.72 2.18
N CYS A 219 5.54 10.91 2.41
CA CYS A 219 4.47 9.95 2.09
C CYS A 219 4.49 9.44 0.64
N VAL A 220 4.70 10.32 -0.34
CA VAL A 220 4.72 9.95 -1.78
C VAL A 220 5.86 8.97 -2.07
N LYS A 221 7.06 9.24 -1.55
CA LYS A 221 8.24 8.39 -1.77
C LYS A 221 8.17 7.11 -0.95
N ARG A 222 7.43 7.11 0.17
CA ARG A 222 7.15 5.87 0.91
C ARG A 222 6.24 4.93 0.12
N ASN A 223 5.26 5.43 -0.62
CA ASN A 223 4.43 4.59 -1.50
C ASN A 223 5.25 3.99 -2.65
N ALA A 224 6.15 4.77 -3.25
CA ALA A 224 7.13 4.27 -4.21
C ALA A 224 7.93 3.08 -3.65
N MET A 225 8.55 3.26 -2.48
CA MET A 225 9.36 2.20 -1.86
C MET A 225 8.50 1.01 -1.41
N GLY A 226 7.26 1.25 -0.97
CA GLY A 226 6.29 0.22 -0.64
C GLY A 226 5.93 -0.64 -1.85
N ALA A 227 5.67 -0.03 -3.01
CA ALA A 227 5.39 -0.75 -4.24
C ALA A 227 6.58 -1.61 -4.69
N ALA A 228 7.81 -1.07 -4.63
CA ALA A 228 9.01 -1.84 -4.95
C ALA A 228 9.21 -3.03 -4.00
N ASN A 229 9.07 -2.81 -2.69
CA ASN A 229 9.18 -3.87 -1.68
C ASN A 229 8.09 -4.94 -1.87
N ALA A 230 6.85 -4.57 -2.18
CA ALA A 230 5.77 -5.50 -2.44
C ALA A 230 6.05 -6.41 -3.65
N MET A 231 6.52 -5.83 -4.77
CA MET A 231 6.89 -6.58 -5.96
C MET A 231 8.00 -7.60 -5.67
N VAL A 232 9.08 -7.16 -5.01
CA VAL A 232 10.21 -8.03 -4.70
C VAL A 232 9.83 -9.11 -3.67
N ALA A 233 9.04 -8.77 -2.65
CA ALA A 233 8.56 -9.73 -1.67
C ALA A 233 7.65 -10.81 -2.29
N ALA A 234 6.81 -10.42 -3.26
CA ALA A 234 6.00 -11.37 -4.02
C ALA A 234 6.86 -12.34 -4.83
N ASP A 235 7.86 -11.82 -5.56
CA ASP A 235 8.82 -12.66 -6.30
C ASP A 235 9.58 -13.63 -5.38
N MET A 236 10.02 -13.16 -4.20
CA MET A 236 10.68 -14.01 -3.20
C MET A 236 9.79 -15.17 -2.74
N ALA A 237 8.53 -14.88 -2.40
CA ALA A 237 7.59 -15.90 -1.95
C ALA A 237 7.24 -16.89 -3.06
N LEU A 238 7.03 -16.42 -4.30
CA LEU A 238 6.81 -17.25 -5.48
C LEU A 238 8.00 -18.16 -5.78
N ALA A 239 9.22 -17.68 -5.54
CA ALA A 239 10.45 -18.48 -5.62
C ALA A 239 10.60 -19.52 -4.49
N GLY A 240 9.68 -19.56 -3.52
CA GLY A 240 9.68 -20.49 -2.40
C GLY A 240 10.49 -20.03 -1.20
N ILE A 241 10.92 -18.77 -1.16
CA ILE A 241 11.57 -18.18 0.03
C ILE A 241 10.50 -17.97 1.10
N LYS A 242 10.75 -18.54 2.29
CA LYS A 242 9.84 -18.47 3.43
C LYS A 242 10.32 -17.48 4.47
N SER A 243 9.38 -16.76 5.06
CA SER A 243 9.60 -16.04 6.30
C SER A 243 9.86 -17.05 7.43
N ARG A 244 10.85 -16.75 8.27
CA ARG A 244 11.09 -17.53 9.50
C ARG A 244 10.11 -17.20 10.61
N ILE A 245 9.53 -16.00 10.58
CA ILE A 245 8.54 -15.52 11.54
C ILE A 245 7.18 -15.52 10.83
N PRO A 246 6.16 -16.20 11.37
CA PRO A 246 4.82 -16.23 10.79
C PRO A 246 4.22 -14.83 10.59
N CYS A 247 3.35 -14.69 9.58
CA CYS A 247 2.76 -13.40 9.23
C CYS A 247 2.02 -12.74 10.40
N ASP A 248 1.22 -13.52 11.15
CA ASP A 248 0.47 -13.01 12.31
C ASP A 248 1.39 -12.45 13.41
N GLU A 249 2.55 -13.09 13.65
CA GLU A 249 3.54 -12.58 14.61
C GLU A 249 4.22 -11.30 14.11
N VAL A 250 4.42 -11.14 12.79
CA VAL A 250 4.92 -9.90 12.21
C VAL A 250 3.89 -8.76 12.39
N ILE A 251 2.60 -9.06 12.24
CA ILE A 251 1.51 -8.09 12.47
C ILE A 251 1.46 -7.69 13.96
N ASP A 252 1.56 -8.63 14.89
CA ASP A 252 1.63 -8.35 16.33
C ASP A 252 2.88 -7.54 16.69
N ALA A 253 4.04 -7.88 16.11
CA ALA A 253 5.26 -7.09 16.29
C ALA A 253 5.09 -5.64 15.81
N MET A 254 4.47 -5.43 14.64
CA MET A 254 4.13 -4.09 14.15
C MET A 254 3.27 -3.32 15.15
N TYR A 255 2.23 -3.96 15.70
CA TYR A 255 1.35 -3.36 16.69
C TYR A 255 2.13 -2.90 17.94
N ARG A 256 2.90 -3.79 18.55
CA ARG A 256 3.70 -3.49 19.76
C ARG A 256 4.75 -2.42 19.53
N ILE A 257 5.38 -2.39 18.35
CA ILE A 257 6.29 -1.30 17.96
C ILE A 257 5.52 0.03 17.92
N GLY A 258 4.31 0.03 17.38
CA GLY A 258 3.45 1.21 17.33
C GLY A 258 3.06 1.72 18.73
N GLU A 259 2.71 0.83 19.64
CA GLU A 259 2.37 1.19 21.04
C GLU A 259 3.55 1.83 21.78
N THR A 260 4.75 1.30 21.56
CA THR A 260 5.98 1.78 22.21
C THR A 260 6.64 2.97 21.52
N MET A 261 6.17 3.33 20.32
CA MET A 261 6.72 4.46 19.56
C MET A 261 6.47 5.79 20.30
N PRO A 262 7.51 6.62 20.51
CA PRO A 262 7.34 7.94 21.13
C PRO A 262 6.37 8.82 20.36
N THR A 263 5.53 9.57 21.07
CA THR A 263 4.56 10.52 20.48
C THR A 263 5.21 11.51 19.51
N ALA A 264 6.44 11.94 19.80
CA ALA A 264 7.21 12.85 18.95
C ALA A 264 7.61 12.26 17.57
N LEU A 265 7.55 10.93 17.42
CA LEU A 265 7.85 10.20 16.18
C LEU A 265 6.59 9.67 15.48
N LYS A 266 5.42 9.95 16.06
CA LYS A 266 4.12 9.83 15.40
C LYS A 266 3.79 11.15 14.72
N GLU A 267 2.54 11.35 14.32
CA GLU A 267 2.08 12.44 13.45
C GLU A 267 2.10 13.86 14.07
N THR A 268 2.96 14.08 15.07
CA THR A 268 3.04 15.34 15.84
C THR A 268 4.03 16.36 15.27
N ALA A 269 4.84 16.01 14.26
CA ALA A 269 5.83 16.91 13.65
C ALA A 269 6.96 17.37 14.61
N GLN A 270 7.21 16.63 15.71
CA GLN A 270 8.05 17.08 16.81
C GLN A 270 9.46 16.50 16.85
N GLY A 271 9.69 15.30 16.31
CA GLY A 271 10.94 14.56 16.55
C GLY A 271 11.63 13.97 15.32
N GLY A 272 10.98 13.89 14.16
CA GLY A 272 11.50 13.20 12.98
C GLY A 272 11.86 14.14 11.83
N LEU A 273 11.47 13.75 10.61
CA LEU A 273 11.77 14.46 9.37
C LEU A 273 11.17 15.88 9.34
N ALA A 274 9.96 16.05 9.87
CA ALA A 274 9.29 17.35 9.91
C ALA A 274 10.00 18.36 10.82
N ALA A 275 10.67 17.85 11.87
CA ALA A 275 11.39 18.66 12.84
C ALA A 275 12.79 19.13 12.36
N THR A 276 13.25 18.71 11.18
CA THR A 276 14.53 19.15 10.59
C THR A 276 14.51 20.64 10.20
N PRO A 277 15.69 21.31 10.07
CA PRO A 277 15.73 22.72 9.67
C PRO A 277 14.98 23.01 8.37
N THR A 278 15.15 22.18 7.34
CA THR A 278 14.42 22.31 6.07
C THR A 278 12.94 22.00 6.23
N GLY A 279 12.56 20.97 6.99
CA GLY A 279 11.16 20.64 7.26
C GLY A 279 10.41 21.78 7.94
N ARG A 280 11.00 22.39 8.98
CA ARG A 280 10.46 23.56 9.67
C ARG A 280 10.38 24.78 8.75
N ALA A 281 11.39 25.01 7.91
CA ALA A 281 11.39 26.12 6.96
C ALA A 281 10.29 26.00 5.90
N LEU A 282 10.07 24.80 5.37
CA LEU A 282 8.97 24.54 4.44
C LEU A 282 7.61 24.73 5.11
N ALA A 283 7.43 24.22 6.33
CA ALA A 283 6.19 24.42 7.09
C ALA A 283 5.90 25.91 7.36
N ALA A 284 6.91 26.67 7.80
CA ALA A 284 6.78 28.11 8.02
C ALA A 284 6.35 28.86 6.74
N LYS A 285 6.96 28.51 5.60
CA LYS A 285 6.62 29.09 4.29
C LYS A 285 5.18 28.78 3.88
N ILE A 286 4.71 27.55 4.10
CA ILE A 286 3.36 27.12 3.74
C ILE A 286 2.30 27.82 4.61
N PHE A 287 2.53 27.92 5.92
CA PHE A 287 1.57 28.51 6.86
C PHE A 287 1.70 30.03 7.03
N GLY A 288 2.66 30.67 6.35
CA GLY A 288 2.88 32.12 6.44
C GLY A 288 3.35 32.59 7.83
N VAL A 289 3.98 31.70 8.61
CA VAL A 289 4.48 32.01 9.95
C VAL A 289 5.94 32.44 9.85
N SER A 290 6.27 33.67 10.27
CA SER A 290 7.65 34.15 10.29
C SER A 290 8.47 33.34 11.28
N GLN A 291 9.67 32.88 10.88
CA GLN A 291 10.61 32.26 11.81
C GLN A 291 11.09 33.34 12.78
N THR A 292 10.74 33.18 14.06
CA THR A 292 11.34 33.93 15.17
C THR A 292 12.34 33.06 15.88
#